data_AF-A0A3R7WMJ9-F1
#
_entry.id   AF-A0A3R7WMJ9-F1
#
_cell.length_a   1.000
_cell.length_b   1.000
_cell.length_c   1.000
_cell.angle_alpha   90.00
_cell.angle_beta   90.00
_cell.angle_gamma   90.00
#
_symmetry.space_group_name_H-M   'P 1'
#
loop_
_entity.id
_entity.type
_entity.pdbx_description
1 polymer ?
#
loop_
_entity_poly.entity_id
_entity_poly.type
_entity_poly.pdbx_seq_one_letter_code
_entity_poly.pdbx_strand_id
1 'polypeptide(L)'
;MLSKAVVHDQLLGLMPPLMGELTPRAIAYNCVLAGCQPDALPVVITATAACLDAQFNLLGLATTTGSPAVATIVHGPVSEELTINAGINCLGPGTQANATIGRAISLVLRNIGGMRTGAGDMATLGQPGKYGICFAESQASPYEQVHALRGIEAGNSAVTVLGVSGTIEVLPSQKDGNWDAPETILEPVAQIMQAAWCAGGGSRRPDQGDQVLLLPPELSDLLAARDWCLAKIQSYIFETATSISGTPIAASPKDILIIVTGGPGTKMCVLPLWGGGTRAITRELVRY
;
A
#
# COMPACT_ATOMS: atom_id res chain seq x y z
N MET A 1 4.31 29.08 -6.65
CA MET A 1 4.16 28.45 -5.31
C MET A 1 5.04 27.20 -5.13
N LEU A 2 6.22 27.09 -5.76
CA LEU A 2 7.22 26.03 -5.46
C LEU A 2 8.66 26.59 -5.39
N SER A 3 8.81 27.91 -5.21
CA SER A 3 10.08 28.62 -5.45
C SER A 3 11.15 28.49 -4.36
N LYS A 4 10.97 27.60 -3.37
CA LYS A 4 11.91 27.45 -2.25
C LYS A 4 12.65 26.12 -2.19
N ALA A 5 12.30 25.13 -3.03
CA ALA A 5 13.06 23.89 -3.12
C ALA A 5 14.04 23.99 -4.29
N VAL A 6 15.33 24.13 -4.00
CA VAL A 6 16.39 23.91 -5.01
C VAL A 6 16.53 22.40 -5.16
N VAL A 7 15.56 21.77 -5.80
CA VAL A 7 15.72 20.36 -6.13
C VAL A 7 16.67 20.29 -7.31
N HIS A 8 17.86 19.75 -7.09
CA HIS A 8 18.73 19.36 -8.20
C HIS A 8 17.90 18.46 -9.12
N ASP A 9 17.72 18.90 -10.37
CA ASP A 9 16.84 18.24 -11.35
C ASP A 9 17.52 17.00 -11.96
N GLN A 10 18.03 16.14 -11.07
CA GLN A 10 18.72 14.91 -11.42
C GLN A 10 17.73 13.86 -11.91
N LEU A 11 18.19 13.01 -12.82
CA LEU A 11 17.43 11.85 -13.28
C LEU A 11 17.38 10.80 -12.15
N LEU A 12 16.17 10.46 -11.70
CA LEU A 12 15.93 9.40 -10.71
C LEU A 12 15.80 8.02 -11.36
N GLY A 13 15.45 7.98 -12.64
CA GLY A 13 15.38 6.77 -13.45
C GLY A 13 14.42 6.92 -14.63
N LEU A 14 14.22 5.83 -15.36
CA LEU A 14 13.31 5.77 -16.50
C LEU A 14 12.03 5.03 -16.11
N MET A 15 10.89 5.71 -16.22
CA MET A 15 9.60 5.18 -15.81
C MET A 15 8.95 4.37 -16.94
N PRO A 16 8.74 3.05 -16.77
CA PRO A 16 8.00 2.26 -17.74
C PRO A 16 6.51 2.64 -17.79
N PRO A 17 5.77 2.29 -18.85
CA PRO A 17 6.23 1.55 -20.04
C PRO A 17 7.01 2.38 -21.08
N LEU A 18 6.79 3.70 -21.18
CA LEU A 18 7.43 4.52 -22.22
C LEU A 18 8.86 4.96 -21.90
N MET A 19 9.40 4.54 -20.75
CA MET A 19 10.74 4.89 -20.28
C MET A 19 10.96 6.40 -20.17
N GLY A 20 9.93 7.12 -19.72
CA GLY A 20 10.00 8.57 -19.53
C GLY A 20 10.96 8.95 -18.40
N GLU A 21 11.67 10.05 -18.56
CA GLU A 21 12.62 10.54 -17.57
C GLU A 21 11.92 11.00 -16.29
N LEU A 22 12.16 10.31 -15.18
CA LEU A 22 11.65 10.67 -13.87
C LEU A 22 12.61 11.67 -13.21
N THR A 23 12.31 12.96 -13.32
CA THR A 23 13.06 14.01 -12.62
C THR A 23 12.19 14.72 -11.58
N PRO A 24 12.79 15.33 -10.54
CA PRO A 24 12.05 16.10 -9.56
C PRO A 24 11.21 17.24 -10.16
N ARG A 25 11.69 17.92 -11.21
CA ARG A 25 10.89 18.94 -11.91
C ARG A 25 9.65 18.35 -12.56
N ALA A 26 9.79 17.22 -13.24
CA ALA A 26 8.66 16.54 -13.89
C ALA A 26 7.64 16.05 -12.86
N ILE A 27 8.11 15.55 -11.71
CA ILE A 27 7.24 15.16 -10.58
C ILE A 27 6.51 16.38 -10.00
N ALA A 28 7.22 17.48 -9.75
CA ALA A 28 6.66 18.71 -9.21
C ALA A 28 5.56 19.29 -10.12
N TYR A 29 5.71 19.20 -11.44
CA TYR A 29 4.67 19.58 -12.39
C TYR A 29 3.37 18.78 -12.18
N ASN A 30 3.48 17.45 -12.00
CA ASN A 30 2.34 16.60 -11.72
C ASN A 30 1.72 16.85 -10.33
N CYS A 31 2.53 17.22 -9.34
CA CYS A 31 2.06 17.65 -8.02
C CYS A 31 1.19 18.92 -8.12
N VAL A 32 1.60 19.90 -8.94
CA VAL A 32 0.79 21.11 -9.20
C VAL A 32 -0.54 20.75 -9.86
N LEU A 33 -0.51 19.91 -10.91
CA LEU A 33 -1.73 19.44 -11.57
C LEU A 33 -2.64 18.67 -10.62
N ALA A 34 -2.05 17.95 -9.66
CA ALA A 34 -2.74 17.19 -8.63
C ALA A 34 -3.43 18.07 -7.57
N GLY A 35 -2.96 19.31 -7.38
CA GLY A 35 -3.38 20.19 -6.29
C GLY A 35 -2.62 19.98 -4.98
N CYS A 36 -1.42 19.38 -5.04
CA CYS A 36 -0.57 19.15 -3.87
C CYS A 36 -0.09 20.48 -3.26
N GLN A 37 0.08 20.46 -1.93
CA GLN A 37 0.89 21.47 -1.26
C GLN A 37 2.38 21.23 -1.55
N PRO A 38 3.24 22.27 -1.51
CA PRO A 38 4.67 22.16 -1.76
C PRO A 38 5.36 21.07 -0.94
N ASP A 39 5.01 20.98 0.35
CA ASP A 39 5.67 20.08 1.30
C ASP A 39 5.34 18.60 1.05
N ALA A 40 4.37 18.30 0.18
CA ALA A 40 4.07 16.94 -0.26
C ALA A 40 5.04 16.42 -1.34
N LEU A 41 5.84 17.29 -1.95
CA LEU A 41 6.74 16.92 -3.05
C LEU A 41 7.73 15.79 -2.69
N PRO A 42 8.41 15.81 -1.52
CA PRO A 42 9.31 14.71 -1.13
C PRO A 42 8.60 13.35 -1.08
N VAL A 43 7.36 13.30 -0.59
CA VAL A 43 6.57 12.06 -0.50
C VAL A 43 6.30 11.51 -1.90
N VAL A 44 5.89 12.36 -2.84
CA VAL A 44 5.61 11.94 -4.23
C VAL A 44 6.90 11.52 -4.94
N ILE A 45 8.03 12.21 -4.71
CA ILE A 45 9.32 11.82 -5.26
C ILE A 45 9.73 10.44 -4.76
N THR A 46 9.74 10.23 -3.44
CA THR A 46 10.15 8.96 -2.85
C THR A 46 9.22 7.81 -3.30
N ALA A 47 7.90 8.03 -3.34
CA ALA A 47 6.95 7.00 -3.77
C ALA A 47 7.13 6.63 -5.25
N THR A 48 7.26 7.62 -6.14
CA THR A 48 7.43 7.35 -7.58
C THR A 48 8.79 6.76 -7.92
N ALA A 49 9.84 7.10 -7.17
CA ALA A 49 11.13 6.43 -7.25
C ALA A 49 11.07 4.99 -6.73
N ALA A 50 10.32 4.72 -5.65
CA ALA A 50 10.11 3.36 -5.14
C ALA A 50 9.43 2.46 -6.19
N CYS A 51 8.54 3.00 -7.01
CA CYS A 51 7.92 2.26 -8.12
C CYS A 51 8.93 1.80 -9.20
N LEU A 52 10.15 2.36 -9.25
CA LEU A 52 11.19 1.93 -10.19
C LEU A 52 11.98 0.70 -9.72
N ASP A 53 11.75 0.24 -8.49
CA ASP A 53 12.38 -1.00 -8.00
C ASP A 53 11.93 -2.19 -8.86
N ALA A 54 12.88 -3.04 -9.24
CA ALA A 54 12.62 -4.20 -10.09
C ALA A 54 11.62 -5.18 -9.45
N GLN A 55 11.62 -5.32 -8.12
CA GLN A 55 10.70 -6.19 -7.41
C GLN A 55 9.27 -5.63 -7.37
N PHE A 56 9.09 -4.31 -7.55
CA PHE A 56 7.76 -3.72 -7.71
C PHE A 56 7.12 -4.12 -9.04
N ASN A 57 7.94 -4.34 -10.07
CA ASN A 57 7.53 -4.74 -11.42
C ASN A 57 6.48 -3.79 -12.03
N LEU A 58 6.79 -2.50 -12.06
CA LEU A 58 5.88 -1.48 -12.60
C LEU A 58 5.50 -1.74 -14.06
N LEU A 59 6.42 -2.25 -14.89
CA LEU A 59 6.12 -2.56 -16.29
C LEU A 59 5.02 -3.62 -16.43
N GLY A 60 5.13 -4.72 -15.66
CA GLY A 60 4.11 -5.76 -15.64
C GLY A 60 2.78 -5.22 -15.08
N LEU A 61 2.84 -4.45 -14.00
CA LEU A 61 1.68 -3.83 -13.37
C LEU A 61 0.94 -2.89 -14.35
N ALA A 62 1.68 -2.11 -15.13
CA ALA A 62 1.11 -1.17 -16.09
C ALA A 62 0.48 -1.86 -17.31
N THR A 63 1.16 -2.87 -17.84
CA THR A 63 0.80 -3.49 -19.14
C THR A 63 -0.13 -4.70 -19.02
N THR A 64 -0.45 -5.12 -17.79
CA THR A 64 -1.42 -6.19 -17.55
C THR A 64 -2.84 -5.80 -17.99
N THR A 65 -3.62 -6.81 -18.37
CA THR A 65 -5.06 -6.68 -18.59
C THR A 65 -5.88 -6.67 -17.29
N GLY A 66 -5.25 -6.95 -16.15
CA GLY A 66 -5.83 -6.75 -14.82
C GLY A 66 -5.99 -5.27 -14.46
N SER A 67 -6.56 -5.00 -13.28
CA SER A 67 -6.89 -3.64 -12.84
C SER A 67 -5.95 -3.04 -11.77
N PRO A 68 -4.66 -3.40 -11.62
CA PRO A 68 -3.91 -2.92 -10.48
C PRO A 68 -3.72 -1.41 -10.48
N ALA A 69 -3.70 -0.84 -9.28
CA ALA A 69 -3.42 0.55 -8.99
C ALA A 69 -2.22 0.63 -8.05
N VAL A 70 -1.49 1.75 -8.09
CA VAL A 70 -0.42 2.02 -7.13
C VAL A 70 -1.04 2.68 -5.90
N ALA A 71 -1.01 1.99 -4.77
CA ALA A 71 -1.34 2.53 -3.46
C ALA A 71 -0.06 2.92 -2.71
N THR A 72 -0.12 4.01 -1.95
CA THR A 72 1.02 4.52 -1.17
C THR A 72 0.63 4.67 0.29
N ILE A 73 1.38 4.00 1.16
CA ILE A 73 1.27 4.17 2.62
C ILE A 73 2.40 5.11 3.06
N VAL A 74 2.08 6.10 3.87
CA VAL A 74 3.05 7.05 4.42
C VAL A 74 3.27 6.75 5.90
N HIS A 75 4.53 6.75 6.30
CA HIS A 75 4.97 6.33 7.63
C HIS A 75 5.77 7.41 8.34
N GLY A 76 5.76 7.35 9.66
CA GLY A 76 6.56 8.22 10.53
C GLY A 76 6.06 9.68 10.58
N PRO A 77 6.89 10.60 11.12
CA PRO A 77 6.48 11.97 11.46
C PRO A 77 5.89 12.81 10.32
N VAL A 78 6.30 12.57 9.06
CA VAL A 78 5.79 13.30 7.89
C VAL A 78 4.27 13.14 7.72
N SER A 79 3.70 12.04 8.23
CA SER A 79 2.26 11.80 8.19
C SER A 79 1.49 12.85 9.00
N GLU A 80 2.00 13.24 10.17
CA GLU A 80 1.43 14.30 11.00
C GLU A 80 1.75 15.69 10.46
N GLU A 81 2.99 15.93 10.04
CA GLU A 81 3.44 17.21 9.47
C GLU A 81 2.57 17.64 8.27
N LEU A 82 2.23 16.67 7.40
CA LEU A 82 1.41 16.91 6.21
C LEU A 82 -0.08 16.64 6.42
N THR A 83 -0.49 16.27 7.65
CA THR A 83 -1.87 15.91 7.98
C THR A 83 -2.43 14.84 7.04
N ILE A 84 -1.63 13.80 6.76
CA ILE A 84 -2.05 12.63 5.98
C ILE A 84 -2.86 11.72 6.90
N ASN A 85 -4.09 11.42 6.48
CA ASN A 85 -5.03 10.68 7.31
C ASN A 85 -4.58 9.21 7.49
N ALA A 86 -4.42 8.81 8.75
CA ALA A 86 -4.35 7.40 9.18
C ALA A 86 -5.62 6.94 9.90
N GLY A 87 -6.63 7.80 10.05
CA GLY A 87 -7.82 7.58 10.88
C GLY A 87 -9.06 7.19 10.09
N ILE A 88 -10.24 7.62 10.57
CA ILE A 88 -11.55 7.34 9.97
C ILE A 88 -11.51 7.62 8.46
N ASN A 89 -12.03 6.68 7.67
CA ASN A 89 -12.21 6.82 6.23
C ASN A 89 -10.91 7.10 5.44
N CYS A 90 -9.77 6.54 5.90
CA CYS A 90 -8.44 6.79 5.31
C CYS A 90 -8.29 6.31 3.85
N LEU A 91 -9.02 5.27 3.43
CA LEU A 91 -9.08 4.82 2.04
C LEU A 91 -10.09 5.61 1.17
N GLY A 92 -10.94 6.42 1.79
CA GLY A 92 -11.91 7.26 1.11
C GLY A 92 -11.33 8.63 0.73
N PRO A 93 -12.07 9.74 0.87
CA PRO A 93 -11.56 11.07 0.54
C PRO A 93 -10.41 11.54 1.45
N GLY A 94 -10.30 11.00 2.67
CA GLY A 94 -9.25 11.37 3.64
C GLY A 94 -9.13 12.88 3.85
N THR A 95 -7.90 13.39 3.92
CA THR A 95 -7.60 14.83 3.87
C THR A 95 -7.21 15.26 2.44
N GLN A 96 -7.01 16.56 2.23
CA GLN A 96 -6.42 17.06 0.98
C GLN A 96 -5.10 16.36 0.64
N ALA A 97 -4.26 16.06 1.64
CA ALA A 97 -2.97 15.42 1.42
C ALA A 97 -3.14 14.01 0.83
N ASN A 98 -4.01 13.17 1.42
CA ASN A 98 -4.35 11.84 0.87
C ASN A 98 -4.75 11.92 -0.60
N ALA A 99 -5.75 12.75 -0.91
CA ALA A 99 -6.32 12.84 -2.25
C ALA A 99 -5.32 13.35 -3.29
N THR A 100 -4.57 14.40 -2.93
CA THR A 100 -3.66 15.07 -3.88
C THR A 100 -2.35 14.30 -4.07
N ILE A 101 -1.79 13.68 -3.02
CA ILE A 101 -0.59 12.82 -3.14
C ILE A 101 -0.90 11.59 -3.99
N GLY A 102 -1.98 10.85 -3.67
CA GLY A 102 -2.39 9.68 -4.44
C GLY A 102 -2.60 10.03 -5.91
N ARG A 103 -3.30 11.15 -6.18
CA ARG A 103 -3.52 11.64 -7.54
C ARG A 103 -2.21 12.07 -8.24
N ALA A 104 -1.29 12.73 -7.53
CA ALA A 104 0.00 13.14 -8.10
C ALA A 104 0.80 11.92 -8.58
N ILE A 105 0.83 10.86 -7.79
CA ILE A 105 1.48 9.59 -8.14
C ILE A 105 0.82 9.00 -9.40
N SER A 106 -0.51 8.92 -9.44
CA SER A 106 -1.22 8.48 -10.66
C SER A 106 -0.92 9.35 -11.88
N LEU A 107 -0.82 10.67 -11.72
CA LEU A 107 -0.46 11.58 -12.82
C LEU A 107 0.98 11.39 -13.28
N VAL A 108 1.93 11.18 -12.37
CA VAL A 108 3.33 10.87 -12.71
C VAL A 108 3.39 9.60 -13.57
N LEU A 109 2.76 8.51 -13.11
CA LEU A 109 2.69 7.24 -13.83
C LEU A 109 2.07 7.40 -15.24
N ARG A 110 1.03 8.23 -15.37
CA ARG A 110 0.33 8.47 -16.64
C ARG A 110 1.10 9.40 -17.59
N ASN A 111 1.67 10.48 -17.07
CA ASN A 111 2.25 11.54 -17.88
C ASN A 111 3.71 11.29 -18.22
N ILE A 112 4.47 10.66 -17.30
CA ILE A 112 5.87 10.33 -17.48
C ILE A 112 6.00 8.87 -17.94
N GLY A 113 5.40 7.93 -17.21
CA GLY A 113 5.44 6.51 -17.58
C GLY A 113 4.63 6.16 -18.83
N GLY A 114 3.62 6.98 -19.15
CA GLY A 114 2.76 6.74 -20.30
C GLY A 114 1.62 5.75 -20.04
N MET A 115 1.26 5.50 -18.77
CA MET A 115 0.15 4.61 -18.35
C MET A 115 -1.24 5.17 -18.67
N ARG A 116 -1.43 5.66 -19.89
CA ARG A 116 -2.70 6.18 -20.41
C ARG A 116 -3.57 5.02 -20.86
N THR A 117 -4.87 5.13 -20.59
CA THR A 117 -5.88 4.14 -20.99
C THR A 117 -5.81 3.85 -22.49
N GLY A 118 -5.69 2.57 -22.86
CA GLY A 118 -5.62 2.14 -24.26
C GLY A 118 -4.26 2.34 -24.94
N ALA A 119 -3.24 2.78 -24.19
CA ALA A 119 -1.87 2.89 -24.67
C ALA A 119 -0.89 2.16 -23.74
N GLY A 120 -0.71 2.66 -22.51
CA GLY A 120 0.18 2.07 -21.51
C GLY A 120 -0.54 1.43 -20.32
N ASP A 121 -1.85 1.67 -20.16
CA ASP A 121 -2.72 0.96 -19.23
C ASP A 121 -3.69 0.09 -20.04
N MET A 122 -3.55 -1.22 -19.89
CA MET A 122 -4.27 -2.25 -20.66
C MET A 122 -5.40 -2.92 -19.88
N ALA A 123 -5.77 -2.38 -18.70
CA ALA A 123 -6.82 -2.93 -17.88
C ALA A 123 -8.13 -3.11 -18.66
N THR A 124 -8.76 -4.29 -18.54
CA THR A 124 -10.05 -4.57 -19.20
C THR A 124 -11.21 -3.77 -18.60
N LEU A 125 -11.23 -3.61 -17.27
CA LEU A 125 -12.28 -2.92 -16.53
C LEU A 125 -11.75 -1.72 -15.71
N GLY A 126 -10.48 -1.78 -15.29
CA GLY A 126 -9.92 -0.80 -14.34
C GLY A 126 -10.50 -0.91 -12.92
N GLN A 127 -10.20 0.08 -12.08
CA GLN A 127 -10.78 0.23 -10.74
C GLN A 127 -10.69 1.70 -10.28
N PRO A 128 -11.51 2.14 -9.30
CA PRO A 128 -11.46 3.52 -8.77
C PRO A 128 -10.06 3.91 -8.25
N GLY A 129 -9.33 2.95 -7.66
CA GLY A 129 -8.00 3.16 -7.11
C GLY A 129 -6.96 3.70 -8.11
N LYS A 130 -7.16 3.52 -9.42
CA LYS A 130 -6.27 4.09 -10.45
C LYS A 130 -6.32 5.63 -10.48
N TYR A 131 -7.32 6.26 -9.85
CA TYR A 131 -7.32 7.71 -9.62
C TYR A 131 -6.25 8.14 -8.60
N GLY A 132 -5.97 7.29 -7.61
CA GLY A 132 -4.98 7.50 -6.56
C GLY A 132 -5.43 6.88 -5.24
N ILE A 133 -4.51 6.23 -4.53
CA ILE A 133 -4.72 5.73 -3.16
C ILE A 133 -3.50 6.16 -2.32
N CYS A 134 -3.73 6.99 -1.30
CA CYS A 134 -2.70 7.37 -0.34
C CYS A 134 -3.28 7.52 1.06
N PHE A 135 -2.64 6.91 2.05
CA PHE A 135 -3.01 7.00 3.46
C PHE A 135 -1.80 6.81 4.35
N ALA A 136 -1.94 7.12 5.64
CA ALA A 136 -0.87 6.94 6.61
C ALA A 136 -1.08 5.69 7.48
N GLU A 137 0.04 5.11 7.93
CA GLU A 137 0.06 4.18 9.05
C GLU A 137 -0.09 4.96 10.37
N SER A 138 -0.88 4.41 11.29
CA SER A 138 -1.16 5.04 12.58
C SER A 138 0.07 5.05 13.48
N GLN A 139 0.44 6.23 13.99
CA GLN A 139 1.49 6.37 15.00
C GLN A 139 1.09 5.77 16.37
N ALA A 140 -0.21 5.55 16.59
CA ALA A 140 -0.75 4.96 17.82
C ALA A 140 -0.82 3.42 17.76
N SER A 141 -0.22 2.78 16.75
CA SER A 141 -0.17 1.33 16.62
C SER A 141 0.47 0.68 17.86
N PRO A 142 -0.13 -0.39 18.44
CA PRO A 142 0.52 -1.20 19.47
C PRO A 142 1.65 -2.08 18.90
N TYR A 143 1.77 -2.16 17.57
CA TYR A 143 2.78 -2.94 16.86
C TYR A 143 3.81 -2.03 16.19
N GLU A 144 5.02 -2.56 16.00
CA GLU A 144 6.08 -1.91 15.22
C GLU A 144 5.62 -1.62 13.78
N GLN A 145 5.84 -0.38 13.32
CA GLN A 145 5.41 0.10 12.00
C GLN A 145 6.18 -0.59 10.86
N VAL A 146 5.56 -0.65 9.68
CA VAL A 146 6.11 -1.38 8.52
C VAL A 146 7.51 -0.90 8.14
N HIS A 147 7.76 0.40 8.18
CA HIS A 147 9.08 0.95 7.83
C HIS A 147 10.19 0.51 8.80
N ALA A 148 9.88 0.42 10.10
CA ALA A 148 10.81 -0.06 11.13
C ALA A 148 11.12 -1.55 10.96
N LEU A 149 10.11 -2.37 10.65
CA LEU A 149 10.30 -3.78 10.28
C LEU A 149 11.15 -3.98 9.03
N ARG A 150 11.26 -2.94 8.18
CA ARG A 150 12.11 -2.91 6.98
C ARG A 150 13.48 -2.24 7.22
N GLY A 151 13.83 -1.98 8.47
CA GLY A 151 15.14 -1.48 8.89
C GLY A 151 15.32 0.04 8.79
N ILE A 152 14.24 0.81 8.61
CA ILE A 152 14.28 2.28 8.66
C ILE A 152 14.00 2.71 10.09
N GLU A 153 14.80 3.61 10.65
CA GLU A 153 14.63 4.06 12.03
C GLU A 153 13.23 4.64 12.27
N ALA A 154 12.60 4.33 13.41
CA ALA A 154 11.23 4.76 13.74
C ALA A 154 11.03 6.29 13.78
N GLY A 155 12.12 7.04 13.99
CA GLY A 155 12.10 8.50 13.93
C GLY A 155 12.12 9.07 12.50
N ASN A 156 12.40 8.24 11.50
CA ASN A 156 12.48 8.65 10.11
C ASN A 156 11.15 8.40 9.41
N SER A 157 10.86 9.25 8.43
CA SER A 157 9.67 9.09 7.61
C SER A 157 9.96 8.16 6.44
N ALA A 158 8.94 7.43 5.98
CA ALA A 158 9.08 6.50 4.86
C ALA A 158 7.78 6.41 4.06
N VAL A 159 7.86 5.78 2.90
CA VAL A 159 6.70 5.38 2.10
C VAL A 159 6.78 3.90 1.76
N THR A 160 5.65 3.22 1.73
CA THR A 160 5.51 1.89 1.12
C THR A 160 4.58 1.97 -0.08
N VAL A 161 5.04 1.53 -1.25
CA VAL A 161 4.21 1.42 -2.46
C VAL A 161 3.74 -0.01 -2.69
N LEU A 162 2.47 -0.16 -3.07
CA LEU A 162 1.80 -1.43 -3.30
C LEU A 162 1.10 -1.44 -4.66
N GLY A 163 1.21 -2.54 -5.40
CA GLY A 163 0.42 -2.79 -6.60
C GLY A 163 -0.90 -3.50 -6.26
N VAL A 164 -1.93 -2.75 -5.87
CA VAL A 164 -3.19 -3.30 -5.34
C VAL A 164 -4.20 -3.57 -6.46
N SER A 165 -4.84 -4.74 -6.46
CA SER A 165 -5.89 -5.11 -7.41
C SER A 165 -7.29 -4.72 -6.94
N GLY A 166 -7.42 -4.26 -5.70
CA GLY A 166 -8.68 -3.80 -5.12
C GLY A 166 -8.60 -3.66 -3.61
N THR A 167 -9.77 -3.51 -3.00
CA THR A 167 -9.98 -3.43 -1.55
C THR A 167 -11.10 -4.40 -1.20
N ILE A 168 -10.94 -5.19 -0.15
CA ILE A 168 -11.99 -6.09 0.33
C ILE A 168 -12.23 -5.80 1.81
N GLU A 169 -13.45 -5.38 2.15
CA GLU A 169 -13.86 -5.22 3.55
C GLU A 169 -14.07 -6.59 4.19
N VAL A 170 -13.61 -6.73 5.43
CA VAL A 170 -13.69 -7.97 6.20
C VAL A 170 -14.18 -7.62 7.60
N LEU A 171 -15.18 -8.37 8.07
CA LEU A 171 -15.64 -8.30 9.45
C LEU A 171 -15.17 -9.54 10.22
N PRO A 172 -14.93 -9.42 11.54
CA PRO A 172 -14.84 -10.57 12.43
C PRO A 172 -16.06 -11.46 12.25
N SER A 173 -15.85 -12.77 12.39
CA SER A 173 -16.97 -13.70 12.40
C SER A 173 -17.81 -13.53 13.68
N GLN A 174 -19.02 -14.08 13.68
CA GLN A 174 -19.91 -14.07 14.87
C GLN A 174 -20.12 -15.48 15.40
N LYS A 175 -19.15 -16.37 15.19
CA LYS A 175 -19.23 -17.74 15.67
C LYS A 175 -19.41 -17.72 17.18
N ASP A 176 -20.46 -18.41 17.65
CA ASP A 176 -20.82 -18.53 19.07
C ASP A 176 -21.14 -17.20 19.79
N GLY A 177 -21.47 -16.14 19.04
CA GLY A 177 -21.83 -14.83 19.58
C GLY A 177 -20.67 -14.02 20.13
N ASN A 178 -19.43 -14.54 20.07
CA ASN A 178 -18.25 -13.83 20.51
C ASN A 178 -17.42 -13.31 19.33
N TRP A 179 -17.48 -12.00 19.06
CA TRP A 179 -16.73 -11.35 17.99
C TRP A 179 -15.29 -10.98 18.37
N ASP A 180 -14.95 -11.05 19.66
CA ASP A 180 -13.74 -10.44 20.22
C ASP A 180 -12.58 -11.44 20.41
N ALA A 181 -12.78 -12.72 20.15
CA ALA A 181 -11.69 -13.68 20.17
C ALA A 181 -10.72 -13.41 18.99
N PRO A 182 -9.40 -13.45 19.19
CA PRO A 182 -8.40 -13.19 18.15
C PRO A 182 -8.59 -14.05 16.89
N GLU A 183 -8.89 -15.33 17.06
CA GLU A 183 -9.17 -16.26 15.99
C GLU A 183 -10.45 -15.86 15.23
N THR A 184 -11.51 -15.45 15.93
CA THR A 184 -12.75 -14.96 15.32
C THR A 184 -12.52 -13.72 14.46
N ILE A 185 -11.56 -12.86 14.85
CA ILE A 185 -11.15 -11.67 14.10
C ILE A 185 -10.34 -12.07 12.87
N LEU A 186 -9.33 -12.94 13.02
CA LEU A 186 -8.33 -13.20 11.99
C LEU A 186 -8.70 -14.32 11.01
N GLU A 187 -9.57 -15.26 11.38
CA GLU A 187 -9.98 -16.36 10.49
C GLU A 187 -10.65 -15.85 9.20
N PRO A 188 -11.61 -14.90 9.22
CA PRO A 188 -12.16 -14.31 8.00
C PRO A 188 -11.12 -13.59 7.15
N VAL A 189 -10.10 -13.00 7.78
CA VAL A 189 -8.97 -12.37 7.07
C VAL A 189 -8.17 -13.41 6.30
N ALA A 190 -7.81 -14.52 6.95
CA ALA A 190 -7.09 -15.61 6.31
C ALA A 190 -7.89 -16.20 5.13
N GLN A 191 -9.20 -16.41 5.31
CA GLN A 191 -10.09 -16.91 4.27
C GLN A 191 -10.17 -15.96 3.06
N ILE A 192 -10.31 -14.65 3.29
CA ILE A 192 -10.39 -13.70 2.18
C ILE A 192 -9.05 -13.53 1.46
N MET A 193 -7.92 -13.55 2.19
CA MET A 193 -6.59 -13.49 1.58
C MET A 193 -6.36 -14.72 0.70
N GLN A 194 -6.75 -15.91 1.16
CA GLN A 194 -6.73 -17.15 0.37
C GLN A 194 -7.59 -17.04 -0.89
N ALA A 195 -8.84 -16.58 -0.74
CA ALA A 195 -9.77 -16.43 -1.87
C ALA A 195 -9.24 -15.41 -2.89
N ALA A 196 -8.74 -14.25 -2.43
CA ALA A 196 -8.18 -13.21 -3.28
C ALA A 196 -6.90 -13.66 -3.99
N TRP A 197 -6.01 -14.38 -3.30
CA TRP A 197 -4.81 -14.97 -3.88
C TRP A 197 -5.16 -15.98 -4.99
N CYS A 198 -6.15 -16.84 -4.75
CA CYS A 198 -6.64 -17.80 -5.74
C CYS A 198 -7.25 -17.09 -6.96
N ALA A 199 -8.15 -16.14 -6.74
CA ALA A 199 -8.80 -15.36 -7.79
C ALA A 199 -7.80 -14.52 -8.60
N GLY A 200 -6.74 -14.02 -7.96
CA GLY A 200 -5.64 -13.29 -8.58
C GLY A 200 -4.65 -14.16 -9.36
N GLY A 201 -4.88 -15.48 -9.43
CA GLY A 201 -4.01 -16.41 -10.17
C GLY A 201 -2.72 -16.78 -9.44
N GLY A 202 -2.68 -16.68 -8.11
CA GLY A 202 -1.51 -17.02 -7.30
C GLY A 202 -1.01 -18.46 -7.49
N SER A 203 -1.91 -19.40 -7.81
CA SER A 203 -1.54 -20.79 -8.12
C SER A 203 -0.69 -20.95 -9.38
N ARG A 204 -0.60 -19.91 -10.23
CA ARG A 204 0.20 -19.90 -11.45
C ARG A 204 1.64 -19.46 -11.21
N ARG A 205 2.01 -19.09 -9.98
CA ARG A 205 3.31 -18.51 -9.67
C ARG A 205 4.21 -19.43 -8.84
N PRO A 206 5.52 -19.43 -9.12
CA PRO A 206 6.51 -20.11 -8.30
C PRO A 206 6.85 -19.35 -7.02
N ASP A 207 6.68 -18.02 -7.00
CA ASP A 207 6.95 -17.14 -5.87
C ASP A 207 5.68 -16.60 -5.23
N GLN A 208 5.63 -16.61 -3.90
CA GLN A 208 4.52 -16.03 -3.16
C GLN A 208 4.80 -14.56 -2.85
N GLY A 209 3.89 -13.69 -3.30
CA GLY A 209 3.96 -12.24 -3.06
C GLY A 209 3.62 -11.84 -1.63
N ASP A 210 3.73 -10.54 -1.32
CA ASP A 210 3.28 -10.01 -0.04
C ASP A 210 1.74 -10.08 0.08
N GLN A 211 1.24 -10.22 1.31
CA GLN A 211 -0.18 -10.08 1.66
C GLN A 211 -0.35 -8.84 2.53
N VAL A 212 -1.50 -8.16 2.45
CA VAL A 212 -1.69 -6.88 3.15
C VAL A 212 -3.03 -6.82 3.86
N LEU A 213 -2.98 -6.60 5.18
CA LEU A 213 -4.12 -6.34 6.06
C LEU A 213 -4.04 -4.90 6.59
N LEU A 214 -5.13 -4.15 6.42
CA LEU A 214 -5.39 -2.94 7.18
C LEU A 214 -6.22 -3.29 8.41
N LEU A 215 -5.65 -3.06 9.58
CA LEU A 215 -6.22 -3.40 10.87
C LEU A 215 -6.63 -2.12 11.62
N PRO A 216 -7.93 -1.91 11.91
CA PRO A 216 -8.38 -0.77 12.69
C PRO A 216 -7.78 -0.74 14.10
N PRO A 217 -7.53 0.45 14.67
CA PRO A 217 -6.96 0.60 16.01
C PRO A 217 -7.68 -0.22 17.09
N GLU A 218 -9.02 -0.20 17.08
CA GLU A 218 -9.84 -0.93 18.07
C GLU A 218 -9.56 -2.43 18.09
N LEU A 219 -9.41 -3.06 16.91
CA LEU A 219 -9.07 -4.48 16.82
C LEU A 219 -7.60 -4.72 17.11
N SER A 220 -6.70 -3.80 16.73
CA SER A 220 -5.27 -3.93 17.05
C SER A 220 -5.00 -3.89 18.55
N ASP A 221 -5.66 -3.00 19.28
CA ASP A 221 -5.54 -2.84 20.73
C ASP A 221 -6.13 -4.05 21.46
N LEU A 222 -7.27 -4.53 20.98
CA LEU A 222 -7.94 -5.71 21.50
C LEU A 222 -7.10 -6.98 21.33
N LEU A 223 -6.47 -7.16 20.17
CA LEU A 223 -5.53 -8.25 19.92
C LEU A 223 -4.30 -8.14 20.85
N ALA A 224 -3.73 -6.95 20.98
CA ALA A 224 -2.59 -6.70 21.86
C ALA A 224 -2.94 -6.98 23.34
N ALA A 225 -4.13 -6.57 23.79
CA ALA A 225 -4.64 -6.85 25.14
C ALA A 225 -4.88 -8.34 25.43
N ARG A 226 -4.92 -9.18 24.39
CA ARG A 226 -5.01 -10.64 24.47
C ARG A 226 -3.67 -11.34 24.21
N ASP A 227 -2.56 -10.61 24.35
CA ASP A 227 -1.20 -11.11 24.13
C ASP A 227 -0.93 -11.60 22.70
N TRP A 228 -1.60 -11.02 21.70
CA TRP A 228 -1.28 -11.24 20.30
C TRP A 228 -0.29 -10.19 19.81
N CYS A 229 0.99 -10.55 19.84
CA CYS A 229 2.02 -9.77 19.17
C CYS A 229 1.92 -9.90 17.65
N LEU A 230 2.53 -8.96 16.93
CA LEU A 230 2.56 -8.93 15.46
C LEU A 230 2.99 -10.28 14.85
N ALA A 231 4.05 -10.89 15.39
CA ALA A 231 4.55 -12.18 14.91
C ALA A 231 3.51 -13.30 15.05
N LYS A 232 2.71 -13.29 16.12
CA LYS A 232 1.65 -14.28 16.34
C LYS A 232 0.49 -14.10 15.34
N ILE A 233 0.10 -12.85 15.07
CA ILE A 233 -0.90 -12.52 14.04
C ILE A 233 -0.44 -13.02 12.67
N GLN A 234 0.79 -12.68 12.29
CA GLN A 234 1.40 -13.09 11.03
C GLN A 234 1.46 -14.62 10.88
N SER A 235 1.95 -15.33 11.90
CA SER A 235 2.03 -16.80 11.86
C SER A 235 0.64 -17.44 11.76
N TYR A 236 -0.34 -16.95 12.52
CA TYR A 236 -1.70 -17.48 12.46
C TYR A 236 -2.31 -17.34 11.06
N ILE A 237 -2.21 -16.15 10.44
CA ILE A 237 -2.71 -15.94 9.07
C ILE A 237 -1.93 -16.82 8.08
N PHE A 238 -0.61 -16.92 8.21
CA PHE A 238 0.24 -17.73 7.34
C PHE A 238 -0.13 -19.23 7.37
N GLU A 239 -0.37 -19.77 8.57
CA GLU A 239 -0.74 -21.17 8.78
C GLU A 239 -2.19 -21.46 8.33
N THR A 240 -3.08 -20.49 8.48
CA THR A 240 -4.51 -20.65 8.15
C THR A 240 -4.79 -20.43 6.65
N ALA A 241 -4.10 -19.47 6.02
CA ALA A 241 -4.31 -19.08 4.64
C ALA A 241 -3.43 -19.91 3.68
N THR A 242 -3.85 -21.13 3.38
CA THR A 242 -3.16 -22.03 2.44
C THR A 242 -4.03 -22.34 1.22
N SER A 243 -3.46 -22.67 0.07
CA SER A 243 -4.21 -23.20 -1.08
C SER A 243 -4.96 -24.50 -0.73
N ILE A 244 -5.80 -24.99 -1.65
CA ILE A 244 -6.43 -26.32 -1.52
C ILE A 244 -5.37 -27.44 -1.36
N SER A 245 -4.19 -27.27 -1.97
CA SER A 245 -3.08 -28.21 -1.85
C SER A 245 -2.18 -27.96 -0.63
N GLY A 246 -2.58 -27.08 0.30
CA GLY A 246 -1.82 -26.76 1.51
C GLY A 246 -0.63 -25.81 1.28
N THR A 247 -0.55 -25.15 0.12
CA THR A 247 0.55 -24.21 -0.19
C THR A 247 0.28 -22.86 0.46
N PRO A 248 1.17 -22.31 1.31
CA PRO A 248 0.96 -20.97 1.90
C PRO A 248 0.83 -19.89 0.82
N ILE A 249 -0.01 -18.87 1.06
CA ILE A 249 -0.23 -17.75 0.11
C ILE A 249 0.84 -16.66 0.17
N ALA A 250 1.74 -16.74 1.16
CA ALA A 250 2.89 -15.86 1.35
C ALA A 250 4.16 -16.73 1.44
N ALA A 251 5.35 -16.14 1.24
CA ALA A 251 6.60 -16.91 1.31
C ALA A 251 7.02 -17.18 2.76
N SER A 252 6.71 -16.25 3.66
CA SER A 252 6.90 -16.36 5.10
C SER A 252 5.83 -15.54 5.84
N PRO A 253 5.64 -15.75 7.17
CA PRO A 253 4.77 -14.89 7.98
C PRO A 253 5.12 -13.39 7.88
N LYS A 254 6.40 -13.06 7.71
CA LYS A 254 6.89 -11.67 7.60
C LYS A 254 6.47 -10.98 6.30
N ASP A 255 6.05 -11.74 5.30
CA ASP A 255 5.51 -11.20 4.04
C ASP A 255 4.01 -10.86 4.14
N ILE A 256 3.40 -11.05 5.31
CA ILE A 256 2.04 -10.60 5.63
C ILE A 256 2.15 -9.26 6.36
N LEU A 257 1.94 -8.17 5.63
CA LEU A 257 1.99 -6.81 6.14
C LEU A 257 0.71 -6.50 6.89
N ILE A 258 0.83 -6.23 8.19
CA ILE A 258 -0.24 -5.73 9.03
C ILE A 258 0.00 -4.23 9.22
N ILE A 259 -0.93 -3.41 8.74
CA ILE A 259 -0.85 -1.96 8.82
C ILE A 259 -1.98 -1.49 9.72
N VAL A 260 -1.64 -0.86 10.85
CA VAL A 260 -2.65 -0.28 11.73
C VAL A 260 -3.07 1.07 11.17
N THR A 261 -4.32 1.19 10.77
CA THR A 261 -4.89 2.40 10.16
C THR A 261 -6.41 2.32 10.19
N GLY A 262 -7.10 3.43 9.96
CA GLY A 262 -8.55 3.50 9.99
C GLY A 262 -9.10 4.10 11.28
N GLY A 263 -10.43 4.18 11.34
CA GLY A 263 -11.14 4.72 12.50
C GLY A 263 -11.49 3.68 13.55
N PRO A 264 -12.17 4.08 14.64
CA PRO A 264 -12.81 3.13 15.54
C PRO A 264 -13.80 2.26 14.76
N GLY A 265 -13.87 0.99 15.12
CA GLY A 265 -14.73 0.00 14.51
C GLY A 265 -14.02 -1.33 14.22
N THR A 266 -14.84 -2.32 13.88
CA THR A 266 -14.41 -3.70 13.65
C THR A 266 -14.20 -4.06 12.18
N LYS A 267 -14.21 -3.10 11.26
CA LYS A 267 -14.22 -3.36 9.81
C LYS A 267 -12.78 -3.27 9.30
N MET A 268 -12.18 -4.43 9.05
CA MET A 268 -10.84 -4.54 8.49
C MET A 268 -10.89 -4.42 6.96
N CYS A 269 -9.74 -4.23 6.33
CA CYS A 269 -9.63 -4.28 4.89
C CYS A 269 -8.42 -5.09 4.45
N VAL A 270 -8.62 -6.04 3.55
CA VAL A 270 -7.52 -6.69 2.83
C VAL A 270 -7.28 -5.94 1.53
N LEU A 271 -6.00 -5.71 1.21
CA LEU A 271 -5.56 -5.15 -0.07
C LEU A 271 -4.91 -6.26 -0.92
N PRO A 272 -5.66 -6.96 -1.78
CA PRO A 272 -5.08 -7.96 -2.66
C PRO A 272 -4.02 -7.34 -3.57
N LEU A 273 -2.81 -7.87 -3.55
CA LEU A 273 -1.75 -7.43 -4.47
C LEU A 273 -1.91 -8.06 -5.85
N TRP A 274 -1.33 -7.42 -6.85
CA TRP A 274 -1.36 -7.89 -8.23
C TRP A 274 -0.67 -9.25 -8.39
N GLY A 275 -1.40 -10.14 -9.06
CA GLY A 275 -1.06 -11.54 -9.29
C GLY A 275 0.14 -11.80 -10.21
N GLY A 276 0.77 -10.79 -10.80
CA GLY A 276 1.75 -10.96 -11.89
C GLY A 276 3.22 -10.69 -11.53
N GLY A 277 3.58 -10.70 -10.25
CA GLY A 277 4.99 -10.57 -9.81
C GLY A 277 5.34 -9.21 -9.23
N THR A 278 4.57 -8.68 -8.27
CA THR A 278 4.90 -7.44 -7.54
C THR A 278 5.19 -7.72 -6.07
N ARG A 279 6.05 -6.90 -5.48
CA ARG A 279 6.37 -6.85 -4.05
C ARG A 279 6.16 -5.43 -3.51
N ALA A 280 5.81 -5.33 -2.24
CA ALA A 280 5.73 -4.06 -1.53
C ALA A 280 7.13 -3.45 -1.38
N ILE A 281 7.32 -2.21 -1.85
CA ILE A 281 8.61 -1.52 -1.73
C ILE A 281 8.51 -0.42 -0.70
N THR A 282 9.39 -0.48 0.30
CA THR A 282 9.50 0.56 1.32
C THR A 282 10.79 1.35 1.10
N ARG A 283 10.67 2.68 1.12
CA ARG A 283 11.80 3.61 0.98
C ARG A 283 11.70 4.69 2.04
N GLU A 284 12.83 5.00 2.65
CA GLU A 284 12.99 6.16 3.51
C GLU A 284 12.76 7.44 2.71
N LEU A 285 12.10 8.42 3.34
CA LEU A 285 11.79 9.70 2.73
C LEU A 285 13.07 10.53 2.59
N VAL A 286 13.36 10.96 1.36
CA VAL A 286 14.50 11.83 1.07
C VAL A 286 14.02 13.28 1.07
N ARG A 287 14.50 14.09 2.02
CA ARG A 287 14.27 15.56 1.99
C ARG A 287 15.31 16.20 1.08
N TYR A 288 14.85 16.97 0.09
CA TYR A 288 15.67 17.70 -0.88
C TYR A 288 15.70 19.20 -0.57
#